data_AF-A0A6P5TFJ2-F1
#
_entry.id   AF-A0A6P5TFJ2-F1
#
_cell.length_a   1.000
_cell.length_b   1.000
_cell.length_c   1.000
_cell.angle_alpha   90.00
_cell.angle_beta   90.00
_cell.angle_gamma   90.00
#
_symmetry.space_group_name_H-M   'P 1'
#
loop_
_entity.id
_entity.type
_entity.pdbx_description
1 polymer ?
#
loop_
_entity_poly.entity_id
_entity_poly.type
_entity_poly.pdbx_seq_one_letter_code
_entity_poly.pdbx_strand_id
1 'polypeptide(L)'
;MGIKIGGQIEKVNGKELSYHEFVERYMEKNQPVVLTGLMDDWRACRDWVTDNGQPNLQFFATHFGKSKVQVADCGTREFTDQKRLEMTVAEFVEQWLGDPMQEHGNASSHSAMSKMSLYLKDWHFVKEYPEYEAYTTPVFFCDDWLNIYLDNYHMHNDPNIYSENNEISCSDYRFVYMGAKGTWTPFHADVFRSYSWSANVCGKKRWLFLSPSQSHLVFDRNMKSCVYNIFDDVNETKISGFAETIWLECTQEQNEIIFVPSGWYHQVHNLEDTISINHNWLNAYNLRWVWDLLLRDYNEAKEYIEDIKDICDDFEGLCQRNLAANTGMNFNDFLIFLARLSLANYIQLHYLARKNGNHTWNLSPIAQHLTFNLASIQKMALNIKSVEDLTGSHGFHLDFRETLKDPEFFKLCTFLGKTYGMVHMQQNWSSATKNAWIDDMRDLDVIGTCSSQVCNPEDLIKFIELAVAEFMGVQIAEDDSRLK
;
A
#
# COMPACT_ATOMS: atom_id res chain seq x y z
N MET A 1 -18.57 21.38 19.29
CA MET A 1 -18.58 20.29 20.29
C MET A 1 -17.21 19.62 20.29
N GLY A 2 -16.76 19.02 21.39
CA GLY A 2 -15.40 18.45 21.48
C GLY A 2 -15.30 17.03 20.93
N ILE A 3 -14.14 16.66 20.39
CA ILE A 3 -13.84 15.28 19.93
C ILE A 3 -13.79 14.34 21.15
N LYS A 4 -14.56 13.25 21.12
CA LYS A 4 -14.60 12.26 22.21
C LYS A 4 -13.50 11.20 22.04
N ILE A 5 -12.42 11.35 22.79
CA ILE A 5 -11.34 10.35 22.85
C ILE A 5 -11.78 9.18 23.74
N GLY A 6 -11.80 7.97 23.17
CA GLY A 6 -12.14 6.72 23.87
C GLY A 6 -10.94 5.89 24.29
N GLY A 7 -9.75 6.18 23.77
CA GLY A 7 -8.53 5.45 24.11
C GLY A 7 -7.28 6.01 23.45
N GLN A 8 -6.13 5.46 23.83
CA GLN A 8 -4.83 5.74 23.20
C GLN A 8 -4.43 4.54 22.35
N ILE A 9 -3.70 4.78 21.26
CA ILE A 9 -3.09 3.70 20.47
C ILE A 9 -1.99 3.03 21.32
N GLU A 10 -1.97 1.70 21.31
CA GLU A 10 -0.97 0.92 22.04
C GLU A 10 0.44 1.22 21.49
N LYS A 11 1.43 1.28 22.39
CA LYS A 11 2.85 1.47 22.05
C LYS A 11 3.66 0.29 22.55
N VAL A 12 4.44 -0.34 21.66
CA VAL A 12 5.25 -1.53 21.98
C VAL A 12 6.66 -1.43 21.43
N ASN A 13 7.60 -2.10 22.11
CA ASN A 13 8.99 -2.21 21.65
C ASN A 13 9.08 -3.18 20.48
N GLY A 14 9.39 -2.66 19.28
CA GLY A 14 9.52 -3.47 18.07
C GLY A 14 10.66 -4.48 18.12
N LYS A 15 11.67 -4.29 18.99
CA LYS A 15 12.77 -5.26 19.18
C LYS A 15 12.35 -6.48 20.02
N GLU A 16 11.27 -6.36 20.79
CA GLU A 16 10.74 -7.42 21.65
C GLU A 16 9.51 -8.10 21.04
N LEU A 17 9.08 -7.65 19.86
CA LEU A 17 7.92 -8.18 19.15
C LEU A 17 8.39 -9.06 17.99
N SER A 18 7.95 -10.32 17.95
CA SER A 18 8.16 -11.16 16.76
C SER A 18 7.19 -10.81 15.64
N TYR A 19 7.53 -11.17 14.39
CA TYR A 19 6.63 -10.98 13.25
C TYR A 19 5.27 -11.69 13.48
N HIS A 20 5.29 -12.90 14.04
CA HIS A 20 4.09 -13.66 14.33
C HIS A 20 3.19 -12.96 15.36
N GLU A 21 3.75 -12.47 16.46
CA GLU A 21 2.99 -11.69 17.45
C GLU A 21 2.43 -10.40 16.85
N PHE A 22 3.17 -9.73 15.96
CA PHE A 22 2.68 -8.54 15.26
C PHE A 22 1.46 -8.88 14.40
N VAL A 23 1.50 -9.99 13.66
CA VAL A 23 0.38 -10.44 12.84
C VAL A 23 -0.85 -10.76 13.70
N GLU A 24 -0.70 -11.61 14.72
CA GLU A 24 -1.82 -12.07 15.55
C GLU A 24 -2.46 -10.97 16.40
N ARG A 25 -1.68 -9.96 16.81
CA ARG A 25 -2.16 -8.88 17.68
C ARG A 25 -2.69 -7.69 16.89
N TYR A 26 -2.07 -7.37 15.75
CA TYR A 26 -2.31 -6.09 15.07
C TYR A 26 -2.72 -6.26 13.62
N MET A 27 -1.92 -6.93 12.78
CA MET A 27 -2.18 -7.00 11.34
C MET A 27 -3.49 -7.71 11.04
N GLU A 28 -3.67 -8.95 11.49
CA GLU A 28 -4.88 -9.74 11.21
C GLU A 28 -6.12 -9.18 11.93
N LYS A 29 -5.94 -8.68 13.15
CA LYS A 29 -7.01 -8.05 13.94
C LYS A 29 -7.36 -6.63 13.47
N ASN A 30 -6.64 -6.11 12.48
CA ASN A 30 -6.80 -4.77 11.93
C ASN A 30 -6.76 -3.69 13.02
N GLN A 31 -5.78 -3.74 13.92
CA GLN A 31 -5.62 -2.81 15.06
C GLN A 31 -4.36 -1.94 14.92
N PRO A 32 -4.46 -0.61 15.14
CA PRO A 32 -3.32 0.28 15.04
C PRO A 32 -2.36 0.07 16.20
N VAL A 33 -1.06 0.29 15.98
CA VAL A 33 -0.03 0.20 17.01
C VAL A 33 1.13 1.14 16.68
N VAL A 34 1.79 1.68 17.72
CA VAL A 34 3.06 2.39 17.60
C VAL A 34 4.21 1.45 17.99
N LEU A 35 5.19 1.31 17.09
CA LEU A 35 6.40 0.52 17.27
C LEU A 35 7.60 1.42 17.53
N THR A 36 8.41 1.09 18.54
CA THR A 36 9.64 1.81 18.87
C THR A 36 10.89 0.96 18.61
N GLY A 37 12.04 1.60 18.41
CA GLY A 37 13.34 0.93 18.38
C GLY A 37 13.69 0.22 17.05
N LEU A 38 13.06 0.60 15.95
CA LEU A 38 13.28 -0.01 14.63
C LEU A 38 14.05 0.87 13.64
N MET A 39 14.54 2.03 14.10
CA MET A 39 15.09 3.10 13.24
C MET A 39 16.54 3.48 13.57
N ASP A 40 17.18 2.77 14.51
CA ASP A 40 18.49 3.16 15.08
C ASP A 40 19.62 3.23 14.05
N ASP A 41 19.56 2.41 13.00
CA ASP A 41 20.58 2.27 11.96
C ASP A 41 20.25 3.05 10.68
N TRP A 42 19.10 3.71 10.61
CA TRP A 42 18.64 4.39 9.40
C TRP A 42 19.53 5.58 9.05
N ARG A 43 19.89 5.67 7.77
CA ARG A 43 20.66 6.81 7.24
C ARG A 43 19.86 8.10 7.34
N ALA A 44 18.55 8.04 7.09
CA ALA A 44 17.63 9.16 7.25
C ALA A 44 17.73 9.80 8.65
N CYS A 45 17.78 9.00 9.71
CA CYS A 45 17.87 9.48 11.10
C CYS A 45 19.21 10.18 11.42
N ARG A 46 20.23 10.03 10.56
CA ARG A 46 21.54 10.70 10.69
C ARG A 46 21.66 11.91 9.77
N ASP A 47 21.29 11.75 8.50
CA ASP A 47 21.52 12.75 7.47
C ASP A 47 20.39 13.82 7.46
N TRP A 48 19.14 13.39 7.69
CA TRP A 48 17.96 14.26 7.55
C TRP A 48 17.63 15.04 8.83
N VAL A 49 18.38 14.78 9.90
CA VAL A 49 18.17 15.38 11.22
C VAL A 49 19.43 16.12 11.63
N THR A 50 19.28 17.32 12.16
CA THR A 50 20.38 18.10 12.74
C THR A 50 20.74 17.59 14.13
N ASP A 51 21.90 17.99 14.65
CA ASP A 51 22.33 17.64 16.03
C ASP A 51 21.31 18.07 17.11
N ASN A 52 20.46 19.05 16.81
CA ASN A 52 19.40 19.54 17.70
C ASN A 52 18.05 18.82 17.50
N GLY A 53 18.00 17.74 16.71
CA GLY A 53 16.79 16.96 16.47
C GLY A 53 15.80 17.57 15.47
N GLN A 54 16.15 18.67 14.79
CA GLN A 54 15.29 19.35 13.81
C GLN A 54 15.55 18.86 12.38
N PRO A 55 14.60 19.02 11.44
CA PRO A 55 14.82 18.77 10.02
C PRO A 55 16.10 19.43 9.47
N ASN A 56 16.95 18.66 8.79
CA ASN A 56 18.16 19.16 8.16
C ASN A 56 17.87 19.72 6.76
N LEU A 57 17.13 20.83 6.70
CA LEU A 57 16.65 21.41 5.43
C LEU A 57 17.80 21.77 4.47
N GLN A 58 18.95 22.20 5.00
CA GLN A 58 20.13 22.49 4.19
C GLN A 58 20.66 21.25 3.48
N PHE A 59 20.66 20.09 4.15
CA PHE A 59 21.05 18.82 3.53
C PHE A 59 20.16 18.48 2.35
N PHE A 60 18.84 18.62 2.49
CA PHE A 60 17.88 18.39 1.41
C PHE A 60 18.11 19.35 0.23
N ALA A 61 18.21 20.66 0.50
CA ALA A 61 18.47 21.64 -0.55
C ALA A 61 19.79 21.36 -1.31
N THR A 62 20.83 20.92 -0.60
CA THR A 62 22.14 20.63 -1.22
C THR A 62 22.15 19.33 -2.04
N HIS A 63 21.55 18.24 -1.53
CA HIS A 63 21.68 16.91 -2.15
C HIS A 63 20.51 16.56 -3.08
N PHE A 64 19.32 17.08 -2.79
CA PHE A 64 18.08 16.73 -3.48
C PHE A 64 17.34 17.97 -4.01
N GLY A 65 17.95 19.16 -3.97
CA GLY A 65 17.30 20.43 -4.29
C GLY A 65 16.70 20.52 -5.70
N LYS A 66 17.13 19.67 -6.63
CA LYS A 66 16.64 19.63 -8.02
C LYS A 66 15.40 18.75 -8.21
N SER A 67 15.08 17.88 -7.24
CA SER A 67 13.90 17.01 -7.32
C SER A 67 12.64 17.85 -7.42
N LYS A 68 11.77 17.49 -8.36
CA LYS A 68 10.43 18.06 -8.46
C LYS A 68 9.50 17.27 -7.55
N VAL A 69 8.79 17.99 -6.69
CA VAL A 69 7.96 17.40 -5.64
C VAL A 69 6.58 18.03 -5.62
N GLN A 70 5.61 17.25 -5.14
CA GLN A 70 4.26 17.71 -4.87
C GLN A 70 4.20 18.32 -3.46
N VAL A 71 3.61 19.50 -3.36
CA VAL A 71 3.50 20.27 -2.13
C VAL A 71 2.05 20.67 -1.94
N ALA A 72 1.47 20.28 -0.81
CA ALA A 72 0.11 20.62 -0.43
C ALA A 72 0.06 21.99 0.26
N ASP A 73 -0.81 22.87 -0.21
CA ASP A 73 -1.17 24.10 0.51
C ASP A 73 -2.25 23.79 1.55
N CYS A 74 -1.83 23.66 2.81
CA CYS A 74 -2.73 23.29 3.91
C CYS A 74 -3.80 24.35 4.21
N GLY A 75 -3.68 25.57 3.66
CA GLY A 75 -4.66 26.64 3.79
C GLY A 75 -5.75 26.62 2.73
N THR A 76 -5.54 25.89 1.62
CA THR A 76 -6.45 25.89 0.48
C THR A 76 -6.99 24.49 0.22
N ARG A 77 -8.30 24.31 0.44
CA ARG A 77 -9.00 23.06 0.12
C ARG A 77 -9.28 22.98 -1.39
N GLU A 78 -9.03 21.81 -1.97
CA GLU A 78 -9.38 21.46 -3.34
C GLU A 78 -10.11 20.11 -3.34
N PHE A 79 -11.42 20.14 -3.62
CA PHE A 79 -12.32 18.98 -3.49
C PHE A 79 -12.28 18.30 -2.10
N THR A 80 -11.73 17.10 -2.01
CA THR A 80 -11.57 16.30 -0.79
C THR A 80 -10.17 16.39 -0.20
N ASP A 81 -9.22 17.05 -0.85
CA ASP A 81 -7.84 17.19 -0.41
C ASP A 81 -7.42 18.67 -0.30
N GLN A 82 -6.14 18.91 -0.06
CA GLN A 82 -5.48 20.21 -0.14
C GLN A 82 -5.01 20.47 -1.57
N LYS A 83 -5.03 21.75 -1.99
CA LYS A 83 -4.52 22.18 -3.29
C LYS A 83 -3.05 21.75 -3.44
N ARG A 84 -2.73 21.12 -4.58
CA ARG A 84 -1.37 20.66 -4.88
C ARG A 84 -0.62 21.67 -5.74
N LEU A 85 0.66 21.84 -5.43
CA LEU A 85 1.62 22.67 -6.13
C LEU A 85 2.83 21.79 -6.51
N GLU A 86 3.34 21.95 -7.72
CA GLU A 86 4.64 21.39 -8.08
C GLU A 86 5.72 22.45 -7.87
N MET A 87 6.79 22.10 -7.18
CA MET A 87 8.00 22.91 -7.06
C MET A 87 9.23 22.03 -6.84
N THR A 88 10.42 22.61 -6.92
CA THR A 88 11.65 21.91 -6.55
C THR A 88 11.82 21.84 -5.03
N VAL A 89 12.56 20.84 -4.54
CA VAL A 89 12.91 20.75 -3.11
C VAL A 89 13.66 22.01 -2.64
N ALA A 90 14.50 22.61 -3.48
CA ALA A 90 15.21 23.86 -3.15
C ALA A 90 14.23 25.02 -2.92
N GLU A 91 13.25 25.21 -3.83
CA GLU A 91 12.21 26.24 -3.70
C GLU A 91 11.34 26.00 -2.45
N PHE A 92 10.97 24.74 -2.19
CA PHE A 92 10.20 24.39 -1.00
C PHE A 92 10.97 24.70 0.30
N VAL A 93 12.25 24.35 0.37
CA VAL A 93 13.11 24.67 1.52
C VAL A 93 13.26 26.18 1.71
N GLU A 94 13.44 26.95 0.63
CA GLU A 94 13.50 28.41 0.69
C GLU A 94 12.21 29.00 1.27
N GLN A 95 11.05 28.51 0.83
CA GLN A 95 9.74 28.95 1.35
C GLN A 95 9.52 28.54 2.82
N TRP A 96 10.01 27.38 3.25
CA TRP A 96 9.96 26.97 4.65
C TRP A 96 10.77 27.93 5.54
N LEU A 97 12.01 28.24 5.12
CA LEU A 97 12.97 29.08 5.83
C LEU A 97 12.63 30.58 5.76
N GLY A 98 11.86 31.02 4.76
CA GLY A 98 11.49 32.42 4.56
C GLY A 98 10.81 33.05 5.79
N ASP A 99 11.27 34.25 6.14
CA ASP A 99 10.77 35.06 7.24
C ASP A 99 9.56 35.92 6.79
N PRO A 100 8.49 36.11 7.57
CA PRO A 100 7.28 36.83 7.14
C PRO A 100 7.46 38.34 6.89
N MET A 101 8.67 38.89 7.03
CA MET A 101 8.92 40.32 7.12
C MET A 101 9.71 40.90 5.93
N GLN A 102 9.36 40.58 4.69
CA GLN A 102 9.79 41.39 3.53
C GLN A 102 8.72 41.48 2.42
N GLU A 103 7.54 42.02 2.74
CA GLU A 103 6.76 42.76 1.73
C GLU A 103 6.80 44.25 2.06
N HIS A 104 7.79 44.95 1.51
CA HIS A 104 7.75 46.39 1.37
C HIS A 104 6.89 46.73 0.14
N GLY A 105 5.64 47.17 0.34
CA GLY A 105 4.91 47.89 -0.70
C GLY A 105 3.38 47.80 -0.64
N ASN A 106 2.77 48.75 0.05
CA ASN A 106 1.41 49.29 -0.16
C ASN A 106 0.38 48.41 -0.91
N ALA A 107 -0.44 47.66 -0.17
CA ALA A 107 -1.84 47.46 -0.54
C ALA A 107 -2.70 47.14 0.68
N SER A 108 -3.63 48.03 0.96
CA SER A 108 -4.73 47.85 1.90
C SER A 108 -5.67 46.71 1.47
N SER A 109 -5.67 45.60 2.20
CA SER A 109 -6.86 44.76 2.37
C SER A 109 -6.72 43.87 3.61
N HIS A 110 -7.81 43.75 4.37
CA HIS A 110 -7.88 42.97 5.60
C HIS A 110 -7.85 41.45 5.31
N SER A 111 -6.66 40.89 5.11
CA SER A 111 -6.36 39.52 5.50
C SER A 111 -4.88 39.46 5.84
N ALA A 112 -4.55 39.29 7.13
CA ALA A 112 -3.20 38.89 7.49
C ALA A 112 -2.89 37.61 6.72
N MET A 113 -1.98 37.71 5.74
CA MET A 113 -1.61 36.61 4.87
C MET A 113 -0.90 35.58 5.76
N SER A 114 -1.67 34.63 6.27
CA SER A 114 -1.17 33.46 6.99
C SER A 114 -0.03 32.87 6.16
N LYS A 115 1.15 32.68 6.78
CA LYS A 115 2.26 31.92 6.18
C LYS A 115 1.65 30.70 5.48
N MET A 116 1.83 30.57 4.15
CA MET A 116 1.30 29.42 3.42
C MET A 116 1.86 28.17 4.11
N SER A 117 0.98 27.36 4.68
CA SER A 117 1.37 26.17 5.42
C SER A 117 1.60 25.07 4.40
N LEU A 118 2.77 25.10 3.79
CA LEU A 118 3.14 24.19 2.71
C LEU A 118 3.67 22.88 3.28
N TYR A 119 3.15 21.78 2.75
CA TYR A 119 3.49 20.44 3.18
C TYR A 119 3.95 19.60 1.98
N LEU A 120 5.26 19.34 1.87
CA LEU A 120 5.79 18.42 0.87
C LEU A 120 5.27 17.02 1.18
N LYS A 121 4.52 16.46 0.24
CA LYS A 121 3.86 15.17 0.36
C LYS A 121 4.04 14.37 -0.91
N ASP A 122 3.93 13.07 -0.76
CA ASP A 122 3.90 12.09 -1.86
C ASP A 122 5.19 12.10 -2.70
N TRP A 123 6.33 12.42 -2.08
CA TRP A 123 7.63 12.36 -2.75
C TRP A 123 8.14 10.92 -2.82
N HIS A 124 8.19 10.38 -4.04
CA HIS A 124 8.67 9.03 -4.39
C HIS A 124 10.21 8.88 -4.24
N PHE A 125 10.73 9.23 -3.06
CA PHE A 125 12.17 9.35 -2.80
C PHE A 125 12.94 8.05 -3.06
N VAL A 126 12.38 6.90 -2.66
CA VAL A 126 13.03 5.58 -2.82
C VAL A 126 13.26 5.26 -4.29
N LYS A 127 12.28 5.62 -5.13
CA LYS A 127 12.37 5.41 -6.58
C LYS A 127 13.32 6.38 -7.25
N GLU A 128 13.34 7.64 -6.81
CA GLU A 128 14.23 8.66 -7.37
C GLU A 128 15.70 8.44 -6.95
N TYR A 129 15.92 7.97 -5.72
CA TYR A 129 17.25 7.79 -5.11
C TYR A 129 17.46 6.38 -4.53
N PRO A 130 17.38 5.31 -5.33
CA PRO A 130 17.48 3.94 -4.84
C PRO A 130 18.83 3.65 -4.17
N GLU A 131 19.92 4.22 -4.69
CA GLU A 131 21.29 4.03 -4.17
C GLU A 131 21.56 4.78 -2.85
N TYR A 132 20.67 5.68 -2.42
CA TYR A 132 20.86 6.43 -1.18
C TYR A 132 20.63 5.56 0.06
N GLU A 133 19.73 4.57 -0.04
CA GLU A 133 19.36 3.65 1.05
C GLU A 133 19.02 4.41 2.35
N ALA A 134 17.98 5.23 2.30
CA ALA A 134 17.57 6.08 3.43
C ALA A 134 17.24 5.27 4.71
N TYR A 135 16.68 4.08 4.53
CA TYR A 135 16.22 3.21 5.61
C TYR A 135 16.19 1.75 5.12
N THR A 136 16.04 0.82 6.07
CA THR A 136 15.69 -0.57 5.78
C THR A 136 14.26 -0.81 6.23
N THR A 137 13.41 -1.37 5.36
CA THR A 137 12.02 -1.71 5.71
C THR A 137 11.99 -2.68 6.89
N PRO A 138 11.34 -2.35 8.02
CA PRO A 138 11.21 -3.25 9.15
C PRO A 138 10.53 -4.57 8.75
N VAL A 139 10.91 -5.68 9.39
CA VAL A 139 10.43 -7.03 9.05
C VAL A 139 8.89 -7.16 9.09
N PHE A 140 8.21 -6.38 9.94
CA PHE A 140 6.75 -6.35 10.04
C PHE A 140 6.06 -5.89 8.75
N PHE A 141 6.77 -5.14 7.91
CA PHE A 141 6.23 -4.46 6.73
C PHE A 141 6.90 -4.92 5.43
N CYS A 142 7.76 -5.95 5.48
CA CYS A 142 8.46 -6.42 4.29
C CYS A 142 7.60 -7.29 3.37
N ASP A 143 6.49 -7.83 3.88
CA ASP A 143 5.48 -8.54 3.10
C ASP A 143 4.58 -7.56 2.33
N ASP A 144 5.21 -6.77 1.46
CA ASP A 144 4.65 -5.63 0.74
C ASP A 144 4.44 -6.01 -0.73
N TRP A 145 3.32 -6.71 -1.02
CA TRP A 145 3.07 -7.19 -2.37
C TRP A 145 2.87 -6.05 -3.37
N LEU A 146 2.35 -4.90 -2.90
CA LEU A 146 2.09 -3.74 -3.74
C LEU A 146 3.39 -3.18 -4.32
N ASN A 147 4.35 -2.84 -3.45
CA ASN A 147 5.60 -2.23 -3.91
C ASN A 147 6.53 -3.24 -4.59
N ILE A 148 6.55 -4.50 -4.14
CA ILE A 148 7.27 -5.58 -4.84
C ILE A 148 6.75 -5.73 -6.27
N TYR A 149 5.44 -5.60 -6.48
CA TYR A 149 4.85 -5.63 -7.81
C TYR A 149 5.24 -4.38 -8.61
N LEU A 150 5.07 -3.19 -8.05
CA LEU A 150 5.30 -1.91 -8.72
C LEU A 150 6.77 -1.65 -9.09
N ASP A 151 7.70 -2.29 -8.38
CA ASP A 151 9.13 -2.28 -8.73
C ASP A 151 9.43 -3.01 -10.05
N ASN A 152 8.53 -3.88 -10.52
CA ASN A 152 8.71 -4.75 -11.68
C ASN A 152 7.63 -4.57 -12.75
N TYR A 153 6.47 -4.02 -12.39
CA TYR A 153 5.28 -3.94 -13.23
C TYR A 153 4.53 -2.62 -13.02
N HIS A 154 3.71 -2.27 -14.01
CA HIS A 154 2.74 -1.19 -13.91
C HIS A 154 1.35 -1.76 -13.67
N MET A 155 0.49 -1.02 -12.95
CA MET A 155 -0.90 -1.44 -12.76
C MET A 155 -1.70 -1.36 -14.06
N HIS A 156 -1.46 -0.35 -14.90
CA HIS A 156 -2.16 -0.18 -16.16
C HIS A 156 -1.23 -0.47 -17.34
N ASN A 157 -1.63 -1.37 -18.24
CA ASN A 157 -0.87 -1.72 -19.45
C ASN A 157 -1.47 -1.11 -20.74
N ASP A 158 -2.41 -0.16 -20.65
CA ASP A 158 -2.98 0.47 -21.84
C ASP A 158 -2.01 1.49 -22.46
N PRO A 159 -1.43 1.21 -23.65
CA PRO A 159 -0.50 2.12 -24.31
C PRO A 159 -1.14 3.44 -24.76
N ASN A 160 -2.48 3.54 -24.84
CA ASN A 160 -3.17 4.80 -25.18
C ASN A 160 -3.34 5.74 -23.99
N ILE A 161 -3.17 5.22 -22.76
CA ILE A 161 -3.21 5.99 -21.50
C ILE A 161 -1.78 6.23 -20.99
N TYR A 162 -0.77 5.57 -21.56
CA TYR A 162 0.62 5.78 -21.16
C TYR A 162 1.17 7.07 -21.77
N SER A 163 1.19 8.15 -20.98
CA SER A 163 2.13 9.25 -21.15
C SER A 163 3.07 9.25 -19.95
N GLU A 164 4.37 9.52 -20.13
CA GLU A 164 5.34 9.62 -19.03
C GLU A 164 4.94 10.65 -17.94
N ASN A 165 3.92 11.48 -18.23
CA ASN A 165 3.38 12.52 -17.35
C ASN A 165 1.97 12.21 -16.83
N ASN A 166 1.43 10.99 -17.02
CA ASN A 166 0.07 10.68 -16.56
C ASN A 166 0.03 10.34 -15.06
N GLU A 167 -0.66 11.20 -14.30
CA GLU A 167 -0.98 11.08 -12.87
C GLU A 167 -1.72 9.78 -12.49
N ILE A 168 -2.20 9.01 -13.47
CA ILE A 168 -3.00 7.80 -13.28
C ILE A 168 -2.12 6.63 -12.77
N SER A 169 -0.83 6.57 -13.13
CA SER A 169 0.05 5.47 -12.73
C SER A 169 0.97 5.85 -11.58
N CYS A 170 0.50 5.65 -10.35
CA CYS A 170 1.37 5.74 -9.18
C CYS A 170 2.48 4.70 -9.27
N SER A 171 3.72 5.16 -9.13
CA SER A 171 4.88 4.42 -9.60
C SER A 171 5.52 3.55 -8.49
N ASP A 172 5.21 3.87 -7.25
CA ASP A 172 5.35 3.10 -6.01
C ASP A 172 4.54 3.82 -4.91
N TYR A 173 4.24 3.15 -3.81
CA TYR A 173 3.54 3.74 -2.66
C TYR A 173 4.49 3.87 -1.47
N ARG A 174 5.64 4.51 -1.71
CA ARG A 174 6.70 4.76 -0.73
C ARG A 174 7.06 6.24 -0.78
N PHE A 175 6.70 6.97 0.25
CA PHE A 175 6.67 8.42 0.26
C PHE A 175 7.53 9.02 1.36
N VAL A 176 8.15 10.16 1.06
CA VAL A 176 8.71 11.07 2.07
C VAL A 176 7.80 12.27 2.20
N TYR A 177 7.42 12.59 3.44
CA TYR A 177 6.65 13.78 3.77
C TYR A 177 7.48 14.73 4.64
N MET A 178 7.45 16.03 4.35
CA MET A 178 8.19 17.05 5.10
C MET A 178 7.35 18.32 5.24
N GLY A 179 7.13 18.80 6.46
CA GLY A 179 6.35 20.01 6.70
C GLY A 179 6.67 20.71 8.00
N ALA A 180 6.55 22.04 7.99
CA ALA A 180 6.69 22.86 9.18
C ALA A 180 5.58 22.57 10.19
N LYS A 181 5.80 22.92 11.45
CA LYS A 181 4.77 22.89 12.49
C LYS A 181 3.46 23.53 12.01
N GLY A 182 2.34 22.85 12.26
CA GLY A 182 1.00 23.28 11.88
C GLY A 182 0.54 22.81 10.51
N THR A 183 1.43 22.22 9.69
CA THR A 183 1.02 21.45 8.51
C THR A 183 0.24 20.21 8.95
N TRP A 184 -0.71 19.77 8.13
CA TRP A 184 -1.64 18.69 8.48
C TRP A 184 -2.14 17.98 7.23
N THR A 185 -2.68 16.78 7.39
CA THR A 185 -3.33 16.03 6.30
C THR A 185 -4.82 15.89 6.59
N PRO A 186 -5.71 16.16 5.61
CA PRO A 186 -7.15 15.98 5.76
C PRO A 186 -7.57 14.61 6.26
N PHE A 187 -8.79 14.54 6.80
CA PHE A 187 -9.33 13.28 7.31
C PHE A 187 -9.60 12.31 6.15
N HIS A 188 -8.95 11.15 6.17
CA HIS A 188 -9.01 10.18 5.08
C HIS A 188 -8.75 8.77 5.61
N ALA A 189 -9.00 7.77 4.76
CA ALA A 189 -8.45 6.44 4.94
C ALA A 189 -7.61 6.12 3.70
N ASP A 190 -6.54 5.35 3.91
CA ASP A 190 -5.50 5.11 2.90
C ASP A 190 -6.04 4.58 1.56
N VAL A 191 -5.28 4.90 0.50
CA VAL A 191 -5.47 4.39 -0.86
C VAL A 191 -5.58 2.87 -0.87
N PHE A 192 -6.40 2.32 -1.76
CA PHE A 192 -6.74 0.89 -1.81
C PHE A 192 -7.33 0.28 -0.54
N ARG A 193 -7.62 1.06 0.50
CA ARG A 193 -7.78 0.54 1.88
C ARG A 193 -6.62 -0.37 2.27
N SER A 194 -5.44 -0.07 1.74
CA SER A 194 -4.18 -0.72 2.08
C SER A 194 -3.89 -0.58 3.57
N TYR A 195 -2.92 -1.36 4.03
CA TYR A 195 -2.20 -1.01 5.24
C TYR A 195 -1.26 0.15 4.94
N SER A 196 -0.95 0.93 5.98
CA SER A 196 0.08 1.96 5.90
C SER A 196 0.97 1.96 7.13
N TRP A 197 2.22 2.35 6.97
CA TRP A 197 3.10 2.62 8.10
C TRP A 197 3.77 3.97 7.90
N SER A 198 3.90 4.74 8.98
CA SER A 198 4.58 6.03 8.97
C SER A 198 5.67 6.04 10.04
N ALA A 199 6.93 6.13 9.60
CA ALA A 199 8.09 6.30 10.46
C ALA A 199 8.43 7.78 10.61
N ASN A 200 8.41 8.28 11.83
CA ASN A 200 8.66 9.69 12.11
C ASN A 200 10.15 9.91 12.37
N VAL A 201 10.88 10.44 11.38
CA VAL A 201 12.34 10.59 11.40
C VAL A 201 12.76 11.71 12.36
N CYS A 202 12.00 12.80 12.40
CA CYS A 202 12.15 13.89 13.37
C CYS A 202 10.84 14.66 13.52
N GLY A 203 10.70 15.44 14.60
CA GLY A 203 9.49 16.19 14.93
C GLY A 203 8.45 15.34 15.67
N LYS A 204 7.20 15.82 15.70
CA LYS A 204 6.08 15.19 16.43
C LYS A 204 4.80 15.28 15.64
N LYS A 205 4.03 14.18 15.62
CA LYS A 205 2.73 14.13 14.95
C LYS A 205 1.62 13.79 15.92
N ARG A 206 0.49 14.49 15.83
CA ARG A 206 -0.76 14.09 16.48
C ARG A 206 -1.61 13.33 15.49
N TRP A 207 -2.05 12.15 15.88
CA TRP A 207 -2.97 11.33 15.12
C TRP A 207 -4.30 11.18 15.86
N LEU A 208 -5.40 11.24 15.10
CA LEU A 208 -6.71 10.82 15.55
C LEU A 208 -7.24 9.77 14.59
N PHE A 209 -7.72 8.66 15.14
CA PHE A 209 -8.15 7.47 14.43
C PHE A 209 -9.61 7.18 14.74
N LEU A 210 -10.39 6.92 13.68
CA LEU A 210 -11.74 6.43 13.75
C LEU A 210 -11.80 5.01 13.21
N SER A 211 -12.32 4.09 14.03
CA SER A 211 -12.49 2.70 13.66
C SER A 211 -13.37 2.56 12.41
N PRO A 212 -13.05 1.63 11.48
CA PRO A 212 -13.90 1.35 10.32
C PRO A 212 -15.38 1.07 10.67
N SER A 213 -15.63 0.50 11.85
CA SER A 213 -16.98 0.23 12.38
C SER A 213 -17.84 1.49 12.57
N GLN A 214 -17.20 2.65 12.72
CA GLN A 214 -17.83 3.95 12.91
C GLN A 214 -17.78 4.82 11.65
N SER A 215 -17.26 4.30 10.53
CA SER A 215 -17.08 5.08 9.29
C SER A 215 -18.37 5.74 8.80
N HIS A 216 -19.52 5.07 8.89
CA HIS A 216 -20.82 5.64 8.52
C HIS A 216 -21.20 6.94 9.26
N LEU A 217 -20.61 7.22 10.44
CA LEU A 217 -20.92 8.40 11.25
C LEU A 217 -20.26 9.68 10.75
N VAL A 218 -19.25 9.57 9.88
CA VAL A 218 -18.47 10.70 9.36
C VAL A 218 -18.79 11.05 7.91
N PHE A 219 -19.85 10.45 7.36
CA PHE A 219 -20.34 10.74 6.02
C PHE A 219 -21.70 11.45 6.07
N ASP A 220 -22.00 12.14 4.97
CA ASP A 220 -23.34 12.64 4.72
C ASP A 220 -24.36 11.51 4.51
N ARG A 221 -25.64 11.87 4.50
CA ARG A 221 -26.76 10.91 4.37
C ARG A 221 -26.70 10.04 3.11
N ASN A 222 -25.99 10.50 2.08
CA ASN A 222 -25.86 9.81 0.80
C ASN A 222 -24.54 9.03 0.69
N MET A 223 -23.69 9.03 1.74
CA MET A 223 -22.37 8.40 1.74
C MET A 223 -21.41 8.93 0.66
N LYS A 224 -21.63 10.14 0.16
CA LYS A 224 -20.85 10.77 -0.92
C LYS A 224 -19.78 11.74 -0.43
N SER A 225 -19.95 12.28 0.77
CA SER A 225 -19.02 13.27 1.30
C SER A 225 -18.67 12.97 2.75
N CYS A 226 -17.37 12.80 3.00
CA CYS A 226 -16.79 12.62 4.33
C CYS A 226 -16.43 13.98 4.95
N VAL A 227 -16.33 14.03 6.29
CA VAL A 227 -15.71 15.14 7.02
C VAL A 227 -14.30 15.41 6.45
N TYR A 228 -13.99 16.68 6.19
CA TYR A 228 -12.66 17.10 5.69
C TYR A 228 -11.69 17.41 6.85
N ASN A 229 -12.13 18.27 7.76
CA ASN A 229 -11.40 18.65 8.97
C ASN A 229 -12.25 18.35 10.20
N ILE A 230 -11.78 17.45 11.07
CA ILE A 230 -12.53 17.02 12.26
C ILE A 230 -12.51 18.07 13.38
N PHE A 231 -11.68 19.11 13.25
CA PHE A 231 -11.61 20.24 14.18
C PHE A 231 -12.44 21.44 13.74
N ASP A 232 -12.99 21.45 12.52
CA ASP A 232 -13.92 22.48 12.08
C ASP A 232 -15.31 22.24 12.67
N ASP A 233 -16.19 23.25 12.54
CA ASP A 233 -17.59 23.11 12.93
C ASP A 233 -18.32 22.18 11.92
N VAL A 234 -18.34 20.89 12.24
CA VAL A 234 -19.00 19.87 11.42
C VAL A 234 -20.51 20.09 11.49
N ASN A 235 -21.11 20.38 10.33
CA ASN A 235 -22.53 20.64 10.25
C ASN A 235 -23.36 19.38 10.57
N GLU A 236 -23.92 19.32 11.78
CA GLU A 236 -24.72 18.20 12.29
C GLU A 236 -25.96 17.91 11.45
N THR A 237 -26.50 18.88 10.71
CA THR A 237 -27.64 18.62 9.81
C THR A 237 -27.23 17.79 8.59
N LYS A 238 -25.97 17.90 8.16
CA LYS A 238 -25.39 17.15 7.04
C LYS A 238 -24.80 15.82 7.50
N ILE A 239 -24.08 15.83 8.61
CA ILE A 239 -23.36 14.67 9.17
C ILE A 239 -23.80 14.50 10.63
N SER A 240 -24.98 13.93 10.83
CA SER A 240 -25.61 13.84 12.16
C SER A 240 -24.91 12.88 13.11
N GLY A 241 -24.21 11.87 12.58
CA GLY A 241 -23.51 10.88 13.38
C GLY A 241 -22.20 11.37 14.01
N PHE A 242 -21.69 12.54 13.60
CA PHE A 242 -20.34 12.97 13.98
C PHE A 242 -20.17 13.09 15.50
N ALA A 243 -21.16 13.60 16.23
CA ALA A 243 -21.11 13.77 17.68
C ALA A 243 -21.05 12.43 18.45
N GLU A 244 -21.42 11.32 17.82
CA GLU A 244 -21.43 9.98 18.42
C GLU A 244 -20.08 9.25 18.28
N THR A 245 -19.18 9.78 17.45
CA THR A 245 -17.89 9.18 17.15
C THR A 245 -16.98 9.06 18.38
N ILE A 246 -16.31 7.91 18.50
CA ILE A 246 -15.32 7.61 19.53
C ILE A 246 -13.97 7.38 18.87
N TRP A 247 -12.99 8.18 19.27
CA TRP A 247 -11.69 8.25 18.61
C TRP A 247 -10.60 7.58 19.45
N LEU A 248 -9.62 6.98 18.76
CA LEU A 248 -8.31 6.72 19.34
C LEU A 248 -7.39 7.89 19.00
N GLU A 249 -6.46 8.23 19.88
CA GLU A 249 -5.41 9.20 19.57
C GLU A 249 -4.02 8.66 19.90
N CYS A 250 -3.02 9.28 19.29
CA CYS A 250 -1.64 9.19 19.77
C CYS A 250 -0.85 10.43 19.39
N THR A 251 0.16 10.75 20.21
CA THR A 251 1.28 11.59 19.80
C THR A 251 2.42 10.67 19.41
N GLN A 252 2.75 10.66 18.12
CA GLN A 252 3.90 9.95 17.57
C GLN A 252 5.13 10.83 17.74
N GLU A 253 6.11 10.30 18.47
CA GLU A 253 7.38 10.96 18.75
C GLU A 253 8.41 10.66 17.65
N GLN A 254 9.57 11.32 17.71
CA GLN A 254 10.72 10.99 16.87
C GLN A 254 11.14 9.52 17.10
N ASN A 255 11.56 8.85 16.01
CA ASN A 255 12.01 7.45 15.98
C ASN A 255 10.92 6.41 16.32
N GLU A 256 9.65 6.78 16.14
CA GLU A 256 8.50 5.88 16.27
C GLU A 256 7.87 5.59 14.91
N ILE A 257 7.42 4.36 14.72
CA ILE A 257 6.70 3.92 13.52
C ILE A 257 5.26 3.61 13.92
N ILE A 258 4.27 4.25 13.29
CA ILE A 258 2.86 3.90 13.48
C ILE A 258 2.39 2.97 12.37
N PHE A 259 1.71 1.89 12.74
CA PHE A 259 0.95 1.03 11.84
C PHE A 259 -0.50 1.52 11.74
N VAL A 260 -0.94 1.78 10.52
CA VAL A 260 -2.28 2.20 10.14
C VAL A 260 -2.98 1.02 9.43
N PRO A 261 -3.98 0.40 10.08
CA PRO A 261 -4.66 -0.74 9.48
C PRO A 261 -5.71 -0.32 8.43
N SER A 262 -6.16 -1.29 7.62
CA SER A 262 -7.11 -1.08 6.54
C SER A 262 -8.41 -0.44 7.01
N GLY A 263 -8.84 0.61 6.30
CA GLY A 263 -10.12 1.28 6.52
C GLY A 263 -10.18 2.18 7.76
N TRP A 264 -9.09 2.32 8.52
CA TRP A 264 -9.04 3.27 9.63
C TRP A 264 -8.94 4.69 9.09
N TYR A 265 -10.02 5.44 9.27
CA TYR A 265 -10.01 6.85 8.94
C TYR A 265 -9.18 7.60 9.98
N HIS A 266 -8.33 8.51 9.52
CA HIS A 266 -7.43 9.23 10.39
C HIS A 266 -7.12 10.64 9.89
N GLN A 267 -6.78 11.52 10.83
CA GLN A 267 -6.30 12.86 10.57
C GLN A 267 -5.00 13.10 11.34
N VAL A 268 -4.04 13.76 10.68
CA VAL A 268 -2.67 13.92 11.19
C VAL A 268 -2.27 15.39 11.18
N HIS A 269 -1.71 15.85 12.28
CA HIS A 269 -1.20 17.21 12.45
C HIS A 269 0.25 17.18 12.90
N ASN A 270 1.13 17.93 12.23
CA ASN A 270 2.52 18.08 12.64
C ASN A 270 2.60 19.12 13.78
N LEU A 271 2.90 18.65 14.98
CA LEU A 271 3.02 19.48 16.19
C LEU A 271 4.36 20.22 16.26
N GLU A 272 5.34 19.73 15.50
CA GLU A 272 6.69 20.29 15.32
C GLU A 272 7.09 20.17 13.85
N ASP A 273 8.19 20.82 13.46
CA ASP A 273 8.80 20.67 12.15
C ASP A 273 9.20 19.20 11.95
N THR A 274 8.68 18.56 10.90
CA THR A 274 8.62 17.10 10.82
C THR A 274 9.07 16.56 9.47
N ILE A 275 9.79 15.43 9.50
CA ILE A 275 10.06 14.56 8.35
C ILE A 275 9.58 13.15 8.67
N SER A 276 8.84 12.52 7.76
CA SER A 276 8.43 11.12 7.90
C SER A 276 8.58 10.34 6.60
N ILE A 277 8.72 9.02 6.77
CA ILE A 277 8.73 8.04 5.68
C ILE A 277 7.45 7.22 5.81
N ASN A 278 6.70 7.09 4.73
CA ASN A 278 5.37 6.51 4.71
C ASN A 278 5.27 5.47 3.61
N HIS A 279 4.71 4.31 3.90
CA HIS A 279 4.44 3.29 2.88
C HIS A 279 2.98 2.88 2.95
N ASN A 280 2.37 2.64 1.81
CA ASN A 280 1.17 1.84 1.71
C ASN A 280 1.52 0.45 1.17
N TRP A 281 0.92 -0.59 1.75
CA TRP A 281 1.11 -1.96 1.27
C TRP A 281 -0.14 -2.82 1.44
N LEU A 282 -0.19 -3.89 0.66
CA LEU A 282 -1.21 -4.92 0.78
C LEU A 282 -0.56 -6.30 0.68
N ASN A 283 -1.23 -7.27 1.28
CA ASN A 283 -0.83 -8.68 1.28
C ASN A 283 -2.05 -9.58 1.50
N ALA A 284 -1.82 -10.86 1.76
CA ALA A 284 -2.87 -11.85 1.97
C ALA A 284 -3.95 -11.43 3.00
N TYR A 285 -3.57 -10.68 4.04
CA TYR A 285 -4.46 -10.34 5.15
C TYR A 285 -5.51 -9.28 4.81
N ASN A 286 -5.24 -8.40 3.84
CA ASN A 286 -6.12 -7.26 3.54
C ASN A 286 -6.68 -7.21 2.11
N LEU A 287 -6.49 -8.25 1.28
CA LEU A 287 -7.06 -8.31 -0.07
C LEU A 287 -8.56 -7.99 -0.12
N ARG A 288 -9.33 -8.38 0.92
CA ARG A 288 -10.77 -8.13 0.97
C ARG A 288 -11.11 -6.65 1.06
N TRP A 289 -10.31 -5.88 1.79
CA TRP A 289 -10.49 -4.43 1.89
C TRP A 289 -10.28 -3.73 0.56
N VAL A 290 -9.29 -4.19 -0.22
CA VAL A 290 -9.02 -3.70 -1.57
C VAL A 290 -10.19 -4.02 -2.49
N TRP A 291 -10.65 -5.28 -2.49
CA TRP A 291 -11.79 -5.69 -3.32
C TRP A 291 -13.08 -4.94 -3.00
N ASP A 292 -13.41 -4.79 -1.71
CA ASP A 292 -14.61 -4.07 -1.28
C ASP A 292 -14.57 -2.59 -1.68
N LEU A 293 -13.38 -1.98 -1.69
CA LEU A 293 -13.18 -0.65 -2.24
C LEU A 293 -13.44 -0.62 -3.74
N LEU A 294 -12.74 -1.47 -4.50
CA LEU A 294 -12.84 -1.51 -5.97
C LEU A 294 -14.27 -1.76 -6.42
N LEU A 295 -14.98 -2.69 -5.78
CA LEU A 295 -16.36 -2.99 -6.11
C LEU A 295 -17.29 -1.81 -5.81
N ARG A 296 -17.10 -1.13 -4.68
CA ARG A 296 -17.90 0.06 -4.34
C ARG A 296 -17.67 1.18 -5.36
N ASP A 297 -16.40 1.51 -5.62
CA ASP A 297 -16.03 2.61 -6.51
C ASP A 297 -16.41 2.29 -7.97
N TYR A 298 -16.39 1.02 -8.38
CA TYR A 298 -16.91 0.58 -9.67
C TYR A 298 -18.41 0.85 -9.80
N ASN A 299 -19.21 0.46 -8.78
CA ASN A 299 -20.65 0.68 -8.80
C ASN A 299 -20.97 2.18 -8.83
N GLU A 300 -20.23 3.00 -8.07
CA GLU A 300 -20.38 4.45 -8.11
C GLU A 300 -20.01 5.02 -9.50
N ALA A 301 -18.88 4.59 -10.08
CA ALA A 301 -18.48 5.01 -11.42
C ALA A 301 -19.54 4.63 -12.47
N LYS A 302 -20.06 3.40 -12.41
CA LYS A 302 -21.13 2.89 -13.28
C LYS A 302 -22.41 3.71 -13.16
N GLU A 303 -22.86 3.97 -11.94
CA GLU A 303 -24.05 4.79 -11.68
C GLU A 303 -23.92 6.22 -12.23
N TYR A 304 -22.72 6.83 -12.16
CA TYR A 304 -22.50 8.18 -12.67
C TYR A 304 -22.61 8.32 -14.19
N ILE A 305 -22.36 7.25 -14.94
CA ILE A 305 -22.35 7.27 -16.42
C ILE A 305 -23.49 6.42 -17.02
N GLU A 306 -24.40 5.89 -16.21
CA GLU A 306 -25.47 4.98 -16.68
C GLU A 306 -26.35 5.62 -17.77
N ASP A 307 -26.45 6.95 -17.82
CA ASP A 307 -27.21 7.71 -18.81
C ASP A 307 -26.69 7.57 -20.25
N ILE A 308 -25.41 7.24 -20.43
CA ILE A 308 -24.80 7.05 -21.76
C ILE A 308 -24.67 5.57 -22.16
N LYS A 309 -25.18 4.64 -21.35
CA LYS A 309 -25.04 3.19 -21.58
C LYS A 309 -25.56 2.71 -22.94
N ASP A 310 -26.73 3.19 -23.35
CA ASP A 310 -27.38 2.79 -24.60
C ASP A 310 -26.71 3.37 -25.85
N ILE A 311 -25.82 4.36 -25.69
CA ILE A 311 -25.11 5.04 -26.78
C ILE A 311 -23.59 4.82 -26.73
N CYS A 312 -23.10 4.06 -25.75
CA CYS A 312 -21.69 3.75 -25.57
C CYS A 312 -21.40 2.32 -26.04
N ASP A 313 -20.56 2.18 -27.07
CA ASP A 313 -20.20 0.88 -27.64
C ASP A 313 -19.47 -0.04 -26.64
N ASP A 314 -18.70 0.55 -25.71
CA ASP A 314 -17.92 -0.14 -24.67
C ASP A 314 -18.15 0.51 -23.29
N PHE A 315 -19.37 0.37 -22.79
CA PHE A 315 -19.77 0.90 -21.49
C PHE A 315 -18.96 0.32 -20.33
N GLU A 316 -18.66 -0.99 -20.38
CA GLU A 316 -17.91 -1.67 -19.32
C GLU A 316 -16.44 -1.22 -19.31
N GLY A 317 -15.78 -1.14 -20.47
CA GLY A 317 -14.42 -0.60 -20.53
C GLY A 317 -14.35 0.85 -20.07
N LEU A 318 -15.40 1.65 -20.28
CA LEU A 318 -15.49 3.00 -19.70
C LEU A 318 -15.60 2.97 -18.17
N CYS A 319 -16.40 2.07 -17.59
CA CYS A 319 -16.47 1.85 -16.15
C CYS A 319 -15.08 1.47 -15.59
N GLN A 320 -14.37 0.53 -16.22
CA GLN A 320 -13.04 0.10 -15.81
C GLN A 320 -12.00 1.23 -15.90
N ARG A 321 -12.06 2.07 -16.94
CA ARG A 321 -11.16 3.25 -17.06
C ARG A 321 -11.44 4.29 -15.99
N ASN A 322 -12.71 4.56 -15.68
CA ASN A 322 -13.08 5.47 -14.59
C ASN A 322 -12.63 4.92 -13.22
N LEU A 323 -12.82 3.62 -12.99
CA LEU A 323 -12.34 2.95 -11.78
C LEU A 323 -10.81 3.06 -11.64
N ALA A 324 -10.07 2.77 -12.71
CA ALA A 324 -8.61 2.94 -12.74
C ALA A 324 -8.20 4.38 -12.42
N ALA A 325 -8.83 5.38 -13.04
CA ALA A 325 -8.49 6.78 -12.84
C ALA A 325 -8.79 7.28 -11.42
N ASN A 326 -9.91 6.84 -10.82
CA ASN A 326 -10.34 7.33 -9.51
C ASN A 326 -9.72 6.56 -8.34
N THR A 327 -9.55 5.25 -8.50
CA THR A 327 -9.10 4.36 -7.42
C THR A 327 -7.63 3.96 -7.58
N GLY A 328 -7.05 4.07 -8.79
CA GLY A 328 -5.66 3.71 -9.11
C GLY A 328 -5.46 2.26 -9.56
N MET A 329 -6.53 1.48 -9.66
CA MET A 329 -6.53 0.06 -10.05
C MET A 329 -7.93 -0.31 -10.54
N ASN A 330 -8.04 -1.05 -11.63
CA ASN A 330 -9.31 -1.63 -12.08
C ASN A 330 -9.39 -3.15 -11.77
N PHE A 331 -10.49 -3.81 -12.13
CA PHE A 331 -10.64 -5.25 -11.83
C PHE A 331 -9.63 -6.13 -12.58
N ASN A 332 -9.30 -5.78 -13.82
CA ASN A 332 -8.31 -6.51 -14.62
C ASN A 332 -6.91 -6.38 -14.01
N ASP A 333 -6.52 -5.18 -13.58
CA ASP A 333 -5.24 -4.93 -12.93
C ASP A 333 -5.13 -5.75 -11.64
N PHE A 334 -6.20 -5.77 -10.83
CA PHE A 334 -6.24 -6.56 -9.59
C PHE A 334 -6.14 -8.06 -9.86
N LEU A 335 -6.83 -8.58 -10.89
CA LEU A 335 -6.77 -10.00 -11.24
C LEU A 335 -5.41 -10.41 -11.81
N ILE A 336 -4.77 -9.57 -12.63
CA ILE A 336 -3.40 -9.79 -13.11
C ILE A 336 -2.42 -9.81 -11.93
N PHE A 337 -2.57 -8.86 -11.00
CA PHE A 337 -1.79 -8.78 -9.78
C PHE A 337 -1.90 -10.07 -8.95
N LEU A 338 -3.12 -10.54 -8.68
CA LEU A 338 -3.39 -11.79 -7.96
C LEU A 338 -2.84 -13.02 -8.69
N ALA A 339 -2.98 -13.08 -10.02
CA ALA A 339 -2.50 -14.20 -10.82
C ALA A 339 -0.96 -14.29 -10.83
N ARG A 340 -0.25 -13.18 -11.00
CA ARG A 340 1.23 -13.13 -10.93
C ARG A 340 1.73 -13.54 -9.55
N LEU A 341 1.10 -13.05 -8.47
CA LEU A 341 1.47 -13.44 -7.11
C LEU A 341 1.15 -14.89 -6.81
N SER A 342 0.06 -15.44 -7.36
CA SER A 342 -0.25 -16.87 -7.25
C SER A 342 0.84 -17.71 -7.91
N LEU A 343 1.24 -17.37 -9.13
CA LEU A 343 2.33 -18.05 -9.83
C LEU A 343 3.65 -17.94 -9.04
N ALA A 344 3.96 -16.75 -8.49
CA ALA A 344 5.17 -16.54 -7.71
C ALA A 344 5.17 -17.39 -6.41
N ASN A 345 4.07 -17.42 -5.65
CA ASN A 345 3.96 -18.25 -4.45
C ASN A 345 4.07 -19.74 -4.78
N TYR A 346 3.42 -20.20 -5.85
CA TYR A 346 3.52 -21.57 -6.35
C TYR A 346 4.96 -21.97 -6.70
N ILE A 347 5.67 -21.10 -7.41
CA ILE A 347 7.09 -21.27 -7.75
C ILE A 347 7.97 -21.39 -6.49
N GLN A 348 7.71 -20.56 -5.48
CA GLN A 348 8.44 -20.61 -4.22
C GLN A 348 8.18 -21.92 -3.46
N LEU A 349 6.94 -22.41 -3.43
CA LEU A 349 6.59 -23.71 -2.84
C LEU A 349 7.30 -24.86 -3.55
N HIS A 350 7.26 -24.88 -4.88
CA HIS A 350 7.90 -25.91 -5.68
C HIS A 350 9.42 -25.94 -5.45
N TYR A 351 10.05 -24.77 -5.34
CA TYR A 351 11.46 -24.66 -4.97
C TYR A 351 11.77 -25.23 -3.58
N LEU A 352 10.94 -24.90 -2.57
CA LEU A 352 11.11 -25.43 -1.21
C LEU A 352 10.95 -26.95 -1.16
N ALA A 353 9.98 -27.49 -1.90
CA ALA A 353 9.74 -28.94 -1.99
C ALA A 353 10.96 -29.67 -2.59
N ARG A 354 11.54 -29.14 -3.68
CA ARG A 354 12.76 -29.71 -4.29
C ARG A 354 13.97 -29.64 -3.36
N LYS A 355 14.17 -28.51 -2.67
CA LYS A 355 15.34 -28.29 -1.82
C LYS A 355 15.35 -29.17 -0.56
N ASN A 356 14.19 -29.37 0.07
CA ASN A 356 14.08 -30.05 1.36
C ASN A 356 13.72 -31.55 1.25
N GLY A 357 13.43 -32.04 0.03
CA GLY A 357 12.90 -33.39 -0.19
C GLY A 357 11.44 -33.54 0.26
N ASN A 358 10.74 -34.50 -0.31
CA ASN A 358 9.27 -34.64 -0.20
C ASN A 358 8.73 -34.88 1.23
N HIS A 359 9.57 -35.19 2.22
CA HIS A 359 9.11 -35.70 3.51
C HIS A 359 8.97 -34.65 4.65
N THR A 360 9.46 -33.42 4.50
CA THR A 360 9.45 -32.41 5.59
C THR A 360 9.18 -30.95 5.15
N TRP A 361 9.01 -30.67 3.86
CA TRP A 361 8.89 -29.29 3.38
C TRP A 361 7.58 -28.59 3.82
N ASN A 362 6.49 -29.33 3.98
CA ASN A 362 5.18 -28.83 4.42
C ASN A 362 5.16 -28.37 5.91
N LEU A 363 6.16 -28.77 6.69
CA LEU A 363 6.36 -28.33 8.07
C LEU A 363 7.16 -27.02 8.17
N SER A 364 7.69 -26.51 7.05
CA SER A 364 8.40 -25.24 7.02
C SER A 364 7.43 -24.07 7.24
N PRO A 365 7.72 -23.13 8.17
CA PRO A 365 6.93 -21.90 8.33
C PRO A 365 6.79 -21.09 7.05
N ILE A 366 7.81 -21.13 6.17
CA ILE A 366 7.76 -20.48 4.85
C ILE A 366 6.71 -21.16 3.96
N ALA A 367 6.67 -22.49 3.91
CA ALA A 367 5.71 -23.22 3.09
C ALA A 367 4.27 -23.00 3.59
N GLN A 368 4.07 -22.95 4.90
CA GLN A 368 2.77 -22.63 5.50
C GLN A 368 2.31 -21.21 5.14
N HIS A 369 3.21 -20.22 5.20
CA HIS A 369 2.91 -18.85 4.80
C HIS A 369 2.57 -18.74 3.31
N LEU A 370 3.37 -19.34 2.42
CA LEU A 370 3.08 -19.35 0.97
C LEU A 370 1.75 -20.04 0.65
N THR A 371 1.42 -21.12 1.36
CA THR A 371 0.14 -21.82 1.22
C THR A 371 -1.02 -20.94 1.71
N PHE A 372 -0.84 -20.23 2.82
CA PHE A 372 -1.82 -19.25 3.31
C PHE A 372 -2.07 -18.13 2.29
N ASN A 373 -1.03 -17.66 1.60
CA ASN A 373 -1.17 -16.66 0.54
C ASN A 373 -2.02 -17.18 -0.61
N LEU A 374 -1.72 -18.38 -1.10
CA LEU A 374 -2.50 -19.02 -2.16
C LEU A 374 -3.96 -19.21 -1.76
N ALA A 375 -4.22 -19.70 -0.54
CA ALA A 375 -5.58 -19.86 -0.01
C ALA A 375 -6.32 -18.52 0.09
N SER A 376 -5.63 -17.46 0.50
CA SER A 376 -6.19 -16.10 0.59
C SER A 376 -6.53 -15.53 -0.79
N ILE A 377 -5.67 -15.73 -1.78
CA ILE A 377 -5.92 -15.33 -3.17
C ILE A 377 -7.08 -16.15 -3.76
N GLN A 378 -7.14 -17.46 -3.52
CA GLN A 378 -8.24 -18.32 -3.96
C GLN A 378 -9.57 -17.85 -3.39
N LYS A 379 -9.62 -17.57 -2.08
CA LYS A 379 -10.81 -17.00 -1.41
C LYS A 379 -11.21 -15.67 -2.05
N MET A 380 -10.23 -14.85 -2.45
CA MET A 380 -10.52 -13.60 -3.15
C MET A 380 -11.10 -13.83 -4.54
N ALA A 381 -10.48 -14.71 -5.34
CA ALA A 381 -10.98 -15.07 -6.67
C ALA A 381 -12.41 -15.65 -6.62
N LEU A 382 -12.75 -16.44 -5.59
CA LEU A 382 -14.11 -16.91 -5.34
C LEU A 382 -15.10 -15.77 -5.06
N ASN A 383 -14.68 -14.75 -4.30
CA ASN A 383 -15.51 -13.58 -4.05
C ASN A 383 -15.75 -12.78 -5.35
N ILE A 384 -14.71 -12.58 -6.15
CA ILE A 384 -14.80 -11.85 -7.44
C ILE A 384 -15.76 -12.59 -8.37
N LYS A 385 -15.59 -13.92 -8.50
CA LYS A 385 -16.47 -14.79 -9.29
C LYS A 385 -17.94 -14.68 -8.89
N SER A 386 -18.23 -14.52 -7.60
CA SER A 386 -19.61 -14.46 -7.10
C SER A 386 -20.39 -13.22 -7.51
N VAL A 387 -19.70 -12.20 -8.04
CA VAL A 387 -20.34 -11.00 -8.57
C VAL A 387 -20.52 -11.19 -10.08
N GLU A 388 -21.73 -11.58 -10.50
CA GLU A 388 -22.09 -11.78 -11.91
C GLU A 388 -21.82 -10.50 -12.74
N ASP A 389 -21.47 -10.67 -14.03
CA ASP A 389 -21.37 -9.60 -15.06
C ASP A 389 -20.21 -8.58 -14.99
N LEU A 390 -19.18 -8.79 -14.14
CA LEU A 390 -18.07 -7.81 -14.02
C LEU A 390 -16.97 -7.90 -15.09
N THR A 391 -16.88 -9.01 -15.84
CA THR A 391 -15.90 -9.14 -16.92
C THR A 391 -16.57 -8.84 -18.24
N GLY A 392 -16.52 -7.57 -18.67
CA GLY A 392 -16.92 -7.18 -20.02
C GLY A 392 -16.14 -7.91 -21.11
N SER A 393 -16.42 -7.58 -22.38
CA SER A 393 -15.84 -8.23 -23.58
C SER A 393 -14.31 -8.19 -23.69
N HIS A 394 -13.61 -7.54 -22.76
CA HIS A 394 -12.15 -7.43 -22.68
C HIS A 394 -11.65 -7.93 -21.31
N GLY A 395 -11.85 -9.22 -21.03
CA GLY A 395 -11.30 -9.86 -19.83
C GLY A 395 -9.77 -9.77 -19.78
N PHE A 396 -9.21 -9.74 -18.58
CA PHE A 396 -7.75 -9.85 -18.41
C PHE A 396 -7.24 -11.16 -19.00
N HIS A 397 -6.05 -11.15 -19.60
CA HIS A 397 -5.43 -12.35 -20.13
C HIS A 397 -3.98 -12.40 -19.67
N LEU A 398 -3.63 -13.43 -18.89
CA LEU A 398 -2.27 -13.69 -18.46
C LEU A 398 -1.86 -15.11 -18.86
N ASP A 399 -0.79 -15.24 -19.64
CA ASP A 399 -0.18 -16.53 -19.94
C ASP A 399 1.01 -16.76 -19.01
N PHE A 400 0.93 -17.78 -18.16
CA PHE A 400 1.98 -18.15 -17.24
C PHE A 400 3.25 -18.65 -17.95
N ARG A 401 3.17 -19.27 -19.13
CA ARG A 401 4.36 -19.66 -19.90
C ARG A 401 5.11 -18.44 -20.41
N GLU A 402 4.40 -17.40 -20.84
CA GLU A 402 5.01 -16.13 -21.22
C GLU A 402 5.53 -15.36 -20.00
N THR A 403 4.79 -15.41 -18.89
CA THR A 403 5.23 -14.82 -17.61
C THR A 403 6.51 -15.46 -17.08
N LEU A 404 6.69 -16.78 -17.25
CA LEU A 404 7.94 -17.47 -16.91
C LEU A 404 9.13 -17.09 -17.80
N LYS A 405 8.90 -16.45 -18.95
CA LYS A 405 9.98 -15.93 -19.82
C LYS A 405 10.36 -14.49 -19.48
N ASP A 406 9.54 -13.80 -18.69
CA ASP A 406 9.70 -12.40 -18.31
C ASP A 406 10.80 -12.23 -17.23
N PRO A 407 11.92 -11.53 -17.53
CA PRO A 407 12.97 -11.26 -16.55
C PRO A 407 12.49 -10.52 -15.29
N GLU A 408 11.51 -9.62 -15.43
CA GLU A 408 10.95 -8.87 -14.29
C GLU A 408 10.17 -9.78 -13.35
N PHE A 409 9.58 -10.86 -13.88
CA PHE A 409 8.87 -11.84 -13.05
C PHE A 409 9.82 -12.61 -12.12
N PHE A 410 11.03 -12.92 -12.61
CA PHE A 410 12.06 -13.55 -11.79
C PHE A 410 12.54 -12.64 -10.66
N LYS A 411 12.61 -11.32 -10.90
CA LYS A 411 12.93 -10.35 -9.84
C LYS A 411 11.83 -10.33 -8.79
N LEU A 412 10.56 -10.30 -9.19
CA LEU A 412 9.41 -10.39 -8.29
C LEU A 412 9.49 -11.67 -7.43
N CYS A 413 9.69 -12.83 -8.05
CA CYS A 413 9.82 -14.09 -7.33
C CYS A 413 11.01 -14.10 -6.36
N THR A 414 12.14 -13.52 -6.78
CA THR A 414 13.35 -13.40 -5.93
C THR A 414 13.07 -12.54 -4.70
N PHE A 415 12.37 -11.42 -4.87
CA PHE A 415 12.03 -10.53 -3.77
C PHE A 415 11.06 -11.20 -2.79
N LEU A 416 10.07 -11.91 -3.32
CA LEU A 416 9.12 -12.70 -2.54
C LEU A 416 9.83 -13.78 -1.69
N GLY A 417 10.75 -14.54 -2.31
CA GLY A 417 11.54 -15.56 -1.61
C GLY A 417 12.43 -14.98 -0.50
N LYS A 418 13.10 -13.85 -0.76
CA LYS A 418 13.88 -13.12 0.25
C LYS A 418 13.02 -12.65 1.42
N THR A 419 11.84 -12.09 1.11
CA THR A 419 10.89 -11.58 2.10
C THR A 419 10.51 -12.65 3.09
N TYR A 420 10.02 -13.81 2.63
CA TYR A 420 9.62 -14.88 3.54
C TYR A 420 10.81 -15.58 4.21
N GLY A 421 11.99 -15.57 3.58
CA GLY A 421 13.24 -15.97 4.25
C GLY A 421 13.57 -15.08 5.45
N MET A 422 13.41 -13.76 5.31
CA MET A 422 13.61 -12.78 6.39
C MET A 422 12.56 -12.91 7.49
N VAL A 423 11.27 -12.95 7.13
CA VAL A 423 10.13 -13.08 8.06
C VAL A 423 10.30 -14.29 8.97
N HIS A 424 10.75 -15.42 8.42
CA HIS A 424 10.92 -16.68 9.16
C HIS A 424 12.36 -16.95 9.62
N MET A 425 13.20 -15.91 9.64
CA MET A 425 14.60 -15.94 10.13
C MET A 425 15.49 -17.03 9.50
N GLN A 426 15.22 -17.43 8.26
CA GLN A 426 16.07 -18.36 7.51
C GLN A 426 17.06 -17.58 6.64
N GLN A 427 18.29 -17.37 7.14
CA GLN A 427 19.36 -16.63 6.45
C GLN A 427 19.90 -17.29 5.16
N ASN A 428 19.45 -18.49 4.79
CA ASN A 428 20.06 -19.31 3.74
C ASN A 428 19.60 -19.03 2.30
N TRP A 429 19.21 -17.79 1.97
CA TRP A 429 18.94 -17.38 0.59
C TRP A 429 20.14 -16.65 -0.04
N SER A 430 21.20 -17.40 -0.39
CA SER A 430 22.44 -16.82 -0.96
C SER A 430 22.32 -16.47 -2.46
N SER A 431 23.08 -15.47 -2.93
CA SER A 431 23.18 -15.12 -4.37
C SER A 431 23.74 -16.22 -5.27
N ALA A 432 24.38 -17.26 -4.73
CA ALA A 432 24.82 -18.42 -5.52
C ALA A 432 23.67 -19.42 -5.75
N THR A 433 22.77 -19.54 -4.78
CA THR A 433 21.53 -20.33 -4.89
C THR A 433 20.56 -19.73 -5.92
N LYS A 434 20.63 -18.40 -6.11
CA LYS A 434 19.86 -17.61 -7.09
C LYS A 434 20.08 -18.01 -8.55
N ASN A 435 21.33 -18.19 -8.99
CA ASN A 435 21.63 -18.44 -10.41
C ASN A 435 21.29 -19.88 -10.82
N ALA A 436 21.63 -20.85 -9.99
CA ALA A 436 21.24 -22.24 -10.20
C ALA A 436 19.70 -22.42 -10.22
N TRP A 437 18.99 -21.68 -9.36
CA TRP A 437 17.53 -21.70 -9.32
C TRP A 437 16.87 -21.11 -10.57
N ILE A 438 17.35 -19.97 -11.09
CA ILE A 438 16.81 -19.34 -12.31
C ILE A 438 17.01 -20.26 -13.53
N ASP A 439 18.16 -20.93 -13.62
CA ASP A 439 18.43 -21.89 -14.70
C ASP A 439 17.53 -23.13 -14.57
N ASP A 440 17.39 -23.68 -13.35
CA ASP A 440 16.47 -24.81 -13.07
C ASP A 440 14.99 -24.47 -13.33
N MET A 441 14.57 -23.21 -13.17
CA MET A 441 13.19 -22.74 -13.43
C MET A 441 12.87 -22.67 -14.92
N ARG A 442 13.84 -22.35 -15.77
CA ARG A 442 13.67 -22.24 -17.24
C ARG A 442 13.46 -23.61 -17.90
N ASP A 443 14.05 -24.65 -17.30
CA ASP A 443 13.96 -26.04 -17.76
C ASP A 443 12.79 -26.82 -17.14
N LEU A 444 11.98 -26.12 -16.34
CA LEU A 444 10.95 -26.71 -15.50
C LEU A 444 9.60 -26.62 -16.22
N ASP A 445 8.98 -27.75 -16.55
CA ASP A 445 7.56 -27.80 -16.95
C ASP A 445 6.67 -27.61 -15.71
N VAL A 446 6.89 -26.52 -14.94
CA VAL A 446 6.21 -26.24 -13.65
C VAL A 446 4.68 -26.13 -13.84
N ILE A 447 4.24 -25.80 -15.05
CA ILE A 447 2.82 -25.59 -15.35
C ILE A 447 2.10 -26.93 -15.57
N GLY A 448 2.82 -28.04 -15.79
CA GLY A 448 2.25 -29.39 -15.83
C GLY A 448 0.97 -29.49 -16.67
N THR A 449 -0.10 -30.01 -16.05
CA THR A 449 -1.44 -30.16 -16.67
C THR A 449 -2.37 -28.95 -16.49
N CYS A 450 -1.91 -27.89 -15.80
CA CYS A 450 -2.69 -26.67 -15.63
C CYS A 450 -2.81 -25.91 -16.96
N SER A 451 -3.95 -25.24 -17.16
CA SER A 451 -4.06 -24.21 -18.21
C SER A 451 -2.97 -23.17 -17.95
N SER A 452 -2.11 -22.91 -18.95
CA SER A 452 -1.15 -21.80 -18.86
C SER A 452 -1.84 -20.45 -18.96
N GLN A 453 -3.07 -20.40 -19.44
CA GLN A 453 -3.84 -19.18 -19.64
C GLN A 453 -4.80 -18.98 -18.47
N VAL A 454 -4.71 -17.79 -17.86
CA VAL A 454 -5.66 -17.29 -16.85
C VAL A 454 -6.40 -16.11 -17.47
N CYS A 455 -7.69 -16.31 -17.74
CA CYS A 455 -8.53 -15.32 -18.41
C CYS A 455 -9.70 -14.81 -17.56
N ASN A 456 -9.98 -15.46 -16.45
CA ASN A 456 -11.09 -15.17 -15.55
C ASN A 456 -10.76 -15.67 -14.13
N PRO A 457 -11.57 -15.30 -13.12
CA PRO A 457 -11.39 -15.80 -11.77
C PRO A 457 -11.43 -17.33 -11.65
N GLU A 458 -12.23 -18.05 -12.47
CA GLU A 458 -12.29 -19.51 -12.46
C GLU A 458 -10.97 -20.18 -12.81
N ASP A 459 -10.27 -19.66 -13.81
CA ASP A 459 -8.99 -20.20 -14.24
C ASP A 459 -7.94 -20.02 -13.14
N LEU A 460 -7.97 -18.88 -12.44
CA LEU A 460 -7.11 -18.63 -11.28
C LEU A 460 -7.43 -19.58 -10.12
N ILE A 461 -8.73 -19.81 -9.83
CA ILE A 461 -9.15 -20.77 -8.81
C ILE A 461 -8.65 -22.17 -9.14
N LYS A 462 -8.86 -22.65 -10.37
CA LYS A 462 -8.42 -23.98 -10.82
C LYS A 462 -6.90 -24.12 -10.72
N PHE A 463 -6.15 -23.10 -11.12
CA PHE A 463 -4.69 -23.10 -10.97
C PHE A 463 -4.28 -23.27 -9.51
N ILE A 464 -4.88 -22.51 -8.59
CA ILE A 464 -4.54 -22.60 -7.16
C ILE A 464 -4.96 -23.95 -6.57
N GLU A 465 -6.12 -24.50 -6.95
CA GLU A 465 -6.57 -25.83 -6.52
C GLU A 465 -5.58 -26.92 -6.93
N LEU A 466 -5.10 -26.89 -8.18
CA LEU A 466 -4.11 -27.83 -8.69
C LEU A 466 -2.75 -27.65 -8.01
N ALA A 467 -2.31 -26.40 -7.85
CA ALA A 467 -1.09 -26.08 -7.12
C ALA A 467 -1.13 -26.64 -5.68
N VAL A 468 -2.22 -26.39 -4.94
CA VAL A 468 -2.38 -26.89 -3.57
C VAL A 468 -2.50 -28.42 -3.54
N ALA A 469 -3.20 -29.03 -4.51
CA ALA A 469 -3.36 -30.48 -4.59
C ALA A 469 -2.04 -31.22 -4.84
N GLU A 470 -1.16 -30.68 -5.70
CA GLU A 470 0.19 -31.22 -5.93
C GLU A 470 0.98 -31.29 -4.62
N PHE A 471 0.82 -30.29 -3.78
CA PHE A 471 1.51 -30.13 -2.51
C PHE A 471 0.82 -30.87 -1.34
N MET A 472 -0.48 -31.15 -1.42
CA MET A 472 -1.21 -31.97 -0.43
C MET A 472 -1.22 -33.47 -0.80
N GLY A 473 -0.89 -33.83 -2.04
CA GLY A 473 -0.95 -35.20 -2.59
C GLY A 473 0.14 -36.18 -2.12
N VAL A 474 1.06 -35.79 -1.22
CA VAL A 474 2.10 -36.70 -0.66
C VAL A 474 1.57 -37.52 0.54
N GLN A 475 0.26 -37.79 0.60
CA GLN A 475 -0.34 -38.64 1.62
C GLN A 475 -1.38 -39.65 1.13
N ILE A 476 -1.26 -40.12 -0.11
CA ILE A 476 -1.92 -41.37 -0.52
C ILE A 476 -0.84 -42.26 -1.15
N ALA A 477 -0.13 -42.99 -0.29
CA ALA A 477 0.45 -44.24 -0.73
C ALA A 477 -0.72 -45.12 -1.17
N GLU A 478 -0.74 -45.49 -2.44
CA GLU A 478 -1.45 -46.67 -2.91
C GLU A 478 -0.99 -47.83 -2.03
N ASP A 479 -1.86 -48.25 -1.10
CA ASP A 479 -1.64 -49.49 -0.38
C ASP A 479 -1.95 -50.64 -1.32
N ASP A 480 -0.98 -51.53 -1.36
CA ASP A 480 -0.66 -52.47 -2.40
C ASP A 480 -1.78 -53.50 -2.60
N SER A 481 -2.14 -53.66 -3.87
CA SER A 481 -2.74 -54.87 -4.39
C SER A 481 -1.89 -56.09 -4.01
N ARG A 482 -2.25 -56.82 -2.94
CA ARG A 482 -1.96 -58.26 -2.80
C ARG A 482 -2.71 -58.86 -1.63
N LEU A 483 -3.83 -59.53 -1.94
CA LEU A 483 -4.20 -60.86 -1.42
C LEU A 483 -5.48 -61.36 -2.13
N LYS A 484 -5.31 -61.85 -3.35
CA LYS A 484 -5.67 -63.24 -3.74
C LYS A 484 -5.07 -63.58 -5.10
#